data_AF-A0A6J4I7A5-F1
#
_entry.id   AF-A0A6J4I7A5-F1
#
_cell.length_a   1.000
_cell.length_b   1.000
_cell.length_c   1.000
_cell.angle_alpha   90.00
_cell.angle_beta   90.00
_cell.angle_gamma   90.00
#
_symmetry.space_group_name_H-M   'P 1'
#
loop_
_entity.id
_entity.type
_entity.pdbx_description
1 polymer ?
#
loop_
_entity_poly.entity_id
_entity_poly.type
_entity_poly.pdbx_seq_one_letter_code
_entity_poly.pdbx_strand_id
1 'polypeptide(L)'
;MAGQHPTAVDKRLLRKVDLHHWSWTQVLSEAVMQKEHRGIADPDQAWILGELIRYLEHPRSGALAFDDMGPAWVPTREAVAAGTLRGTDPGVSETVARFDALLRYTSLQLGRQLGTDVTPALSRKELADPTQRLATAAAELASSGVLRGAIKIPYAVGPLSVTADLRSGRVTCHVDIDAPREGRPTTRVNWLVRQLRSAPETVRVEASVAHSRGPGTAELLKVVRDEPARLIADPTKDLRAFRVALSAPLGTKRGRGRGSFIDSVQAAVDTFYGDVLQYLKAWSAAPPKMREEPESPTRPSSLSSTALSSQDGTEEASTPAPAEPTGAG
;
A
#
# COMPACT_ATOMS: atom_id res chain seq x y z
N MET A 1 9.61 20.07 6.85
CA MET A 1 8.79 18.83 6.72
C MET A 1 8.29 18.75 5.28
N ALA A 2 7.50 17.74 4.88
CA ALA A 2 6.83 17.79 3.56
C ALA A 2 5.92 19.04 3.48
N GLY A 3 5.96 19.76 2.36
CA GLY A 3 5.18 21.00 2.15
C GLY A 3 5.61 22.24 2.96
N GLN A 4 6.22 22.08 4.13
CA GLN A 4 6.74 23.21 4.93
C GLN A 4 8.03 23.80 4.35
N HIS A 5 8.04 25.12 4.18
CA HIS A 5 9.21 25.89 3.79
C HIS A 5 10.37 25.75 4.82
N PRO A 6 11.64 25.66 4.37
CA PRO A 6 12.79 25.45 5.27
C PRO A 6 13.15 26.68 6.12
N THR A 7 12.69 27.87 5.74
CA THR A 7 12.78 29.09 6.57
C THR A 7 11.41 29.45 7.15
N ALA A 8 11.42 30.10 8.32
CA ALA A 8 10.21 30.68 8.89
C ALA A 8 9.67 31.82 8.00
N VAL A 9 8.38 31.77 7.67
CA VAL A 9 7.68 32.77 6.85
C VAL A 9 6.49 33.30 7.65
N ASP A 10 6.28 34.63 7.62
CA ASP A 10 5.11 35.23 8.27
C ASP A 10 3.82 34.78 7.55
N LYS A 11 2.98 34.04 8.28
CA LYS A 11 1.68 33.55 7.82
C LYS A 11 0.72 34.68 7.41
N ARG A 12 0.97 35.94 7.79
CA ARG A 12 0.21 37.11 7.32
C ARG A 12 0.42 37.37 5.82
N LEU A 13 1.60 37.04 5.28
CA LEU A 13 1.92 37.18 3.85
C LEU A 13 1.23 36.10 3.01
N LEU A 14 1.09 34.90 3.56
CA LEU A 14 0.45 33.74 2.92
C LEU A 14 -1.09 33.82 2.84
N ARG A 15 -1.69 34.99 3.11
CA ARG A 15 -3.15 35.21 3.07
C ARG A 15 -3.75 35.32 1.66
N LYS A 16 -2.92 35.44 0.63
CA LYS A 16 -3.32 35.58 -0.78
C LYS A 16 -2.52 34.72 -1.76
N VAL A 17 -1.53 33.99 -1.28
CA VAL A 17 -0.57 33.23 -2.09
C VAL A 17 -0.15 31.99 -1.31
N ASP A 18 -0.30 30.82 -1.92
CA ASP A 18 0.19 29.56 -1.37
C ASP A 18 1.70 29.42 -1.61
N LEU A 19 2.43 28.99 -0.58
CA LEU A 19 3.88 28.77 -0.63
C LEU A 19 4.19 27.27 -0.50
N HIS A 20 4.61 26.66 -1.60
CA HIS A 20 4.92 25.23 -1.66
C HIS A 20 6.44 24.99 -1.59
N HIS A 21 6.88 24.12 -0.69
CA HIS A 21 8.25 23.63 -0.69
C HIS A 21 8.35 22.25 -1.35
N TRP A 22 9.12 22.20 -2.43
CA TRP A 22 9.46 21.00 -3.19
C TRP A 22 10.93 20.64 -2.95
N SER A 23 11.25 19.35 -2.87
CA SER A 23 12.63 18.87 -2.84
C SER A 23 13.13 18.52 -4.24
N TRP A 24 14.43 18.67 -4.51
CA TRP A 24 15.00 18.30 -5.81
C TRP A 24 14.75 16.83 -6.19
N THR A 25 14.74 15.92 -5.20
CA THR A 25 14.39 14.52 -5.43
C THR A 25 12.92 14.36 -5.86
N GLN A 26 12.00 15.15 -5.30
CA GLN A 26 10.58 15.14 -5.70
C GLN A 26 10.41 15.70 -7.12
N VAL A 27 11.11 16.78 -7.47
CA VAL A 27 11.13 17.35 -8.83
C VAL A 27 11.63 16.33 -9.85
N LEU A 28 12.77 15.66 -9.56
CA LEU A 28 13.30 14.58 -10.40
C LEU A 28 12.31 13.40 -10.51
N SER A 29 11.63 13.04 -9.42
CA SER A 29 10.71 11.90 -9.44
C SER A 29 9.47 12.17 -10.28
N GLU A 30 8.88 13.37 -10.18
CA GLU A 30 7.81 13.81 -11.08
C GLU A 30 8.30 13.93 -12.53
N ALA A 31 9.54 14.37 -12.77
CA ALA A 31 10.10 14.42 -14.10
C ALA A 31 10.21 13.02 -14.75
N VAL A 32 10.76 12.03 -14.04
CA VAL A 32 10.86 10.65 -14.56
C VAL A 32 9.46 10.02 -14.70
N MET A 33 8.55 10.25 -13.75
CA MET A 33 7.15 9.82 -13.86
C MET A 33 6.45 10.40 -15.10
N GLN A 34 6.69 11.68 -15.40
CA GLN A 34 6.12 12.32 -16.58
C GLN A 34 6.74 11.80 -17.88
N LYS A 35 8.06 11.64 -17.94
CA LYS A 35 8.77 11.19 -19.15
C LYS A 35 8.52 9.72 -19.48
N GLU A 36 8.72 8.81 -18.53
CA GLU A 36 8.73 7.36 -18.81
C GLU A 36 7.34 6.72 -18.75
N HIS A 37 6.42 7.26 -17.93
CA HIS A 37 5.15 6.56 -17.60
C HIS A 37 3.88 7.31 -18.03
N ARG A 38 3.84 8.65 -17.93
CA ARG A 38 2.69 9.46 -18.39
C ARG A 38 2.81 9.89 -19.85
N GLY A 39 4.03 10.02 -20.36
CA GLY A 39 4.34 10.50 -21.70
C GLY A 39 4.25 12.04 -21.84
N ILE A 40 4.81 12.54 -22.94
CA ILE A 40 4.76 13.95 -23.35
C ILE A 40 4.52 13.96 -24.86
N ALA A 41 3.53 14.75 -25.33
CA ALA A 41 3.14 14.78 -26.73
C ALA A 41 4.06 15.64 -27.63
N ASP A 42 4.75 16.61 -27.03
CA ASP A 42 5.71 17.49 -27.67
C ASP A 42 7.14 16.88 -27.58
N PRO A 43 7.80 16.55 -28.71
CA PRO A 43 9.12 15.94 -28.70
C PRO A 43 10.23 16.80 -28.08
N ASP A 44 10.16 18.12 -28.24
CA ASP A 44 11.16 19.04 -27.72
C ASP A 44 11.03 19.17 -26.20
N GLN A 45 9.80 19.24 -25.69
CA GLN A 45 9.53 19.16 -24.25
C GLN A 45 9.97 17.82 -23.65
N ALA A 46 9.75 16.71 -24.37
CA ALA A 46 10.20 15.39 -23.94
C ALA A 46 11.73 15.29 -23.88
N TRP A 47 12.43 15.89 -24.84
CA TRP A 47 13.90 15.97 -24.87
C TRP A 47 14.45 16.86 -23.75
N ILE A 48 13.89 18.07 -23.56
CA ILE A 48 14.26 18.99 -22.47
C ILE A 48 14.09 18.31 -21.10
N LEU A 49 12.98 17.60 -20.88
CA LEU A 49 12.76 16.89 -19.61
C LEU A 49 13.75 15.72 -19.43
N GLY A 50 14.10 15.02 -20.52
CA GLY A 50 15.14 14.00 -20.52
C GLY A 50 16.51 14.54 -20.10
N GLU A 51 16.89 15.72 -20.60
CA GLU A 51 18.14 16.39 -20.22
C GLU A 51 18.10 16.91 -18.77
N LEU A 52 16.95 17.41 -18.30
CA LEU A 52 16.78 17.79 -16.89
C LEU A 52 16.93 16.57 -15.96
N ILE A 53 16.33 15.43 -16.32
CA ILE A 53 16.51 14.16 -15.59
C ILE A 53 17.99 13.77 -15.59
N ARG A 54 18.64 13.74 -16.76
CA ARG A 54 20.06 13.38 -16.90
C ARG A 54 20.98 14.28 -16.07
N TYR A 55 20.66 15.57 -15.97
CA TYR A 55 21.37 16.51 -15.09
C TYR A 55 21.12 16.23 -13.60
N LEU A 56 19.87 16.06 -13.19
CA LEU A 56 19.51 15.83 -11.78
C LEU A 56 19.96 14.44 -11.28
N GLU A 57 20.01 13.43 -12.14
CA GLU A 57 20.51 12.08 -11.80
C GLU A 57 22.04 11.99 -11.74
N HIS A 58 22.78 12.93 -12.32
CA HIS A 58 24.23 12.94 -12.26
C HIS A 58 24.73 13.08 -10.80
N PRO A 59 25.64 12.23 -10.29
CA PRO A 59 26.01 12.22 -8.86
C PRO A 59 26.55 13.54 -8.27
N ARG A 60 27.00 14.49 -9.11
CA ARG A 60 27.44 15.83 -8.67
C ARG A 60 26.32 16.89 -8.65
N SER A 61 25.07 16.53 -8.94
CA SER A 61 23.93 17.46 -8.98
C SER A 61 23.44 17.91 -7.59
N GLY A 62 23.68 17.08 -6.55
CA GLY A 62 23.06 17.22 -5.23
C GLY A 62 21.56 16.86 -5.18
N ALA A 63 20.89 16.62 -6.30
CA ALA A 63 19.44 16.45 -6.36
C ALA A 63 18.93 15.08 -5.90
N LEU A 64 19.74 14.03 -6.07
CA LEU A 64 19.46 12.66 -5.61
C LEU A 64 19.88 12.40 -4.15
N ALA A 65 20.52 13.35 -3.47
CA ALA A 65 21.21 13.08 -2.21
C ALA A 65 20.28 13.13 -0.98
N PHE A 66 19.60 12.01 -0.67
CA PHE A 66 19.48 11.62 0.74
C PHE A 66 20.66 10.71 1.07
N ASP A 67 21.78 11.32 1.43
CA ASP A 67 23.09 10.69 1.56
C ASP A 67 23.54 10.46 3.00
N ASP A 68 23.03 11.24 3.96
CA ASP A 68 23.44 11.24 5.37
C ASP A 68 22.27 11.42 6.37
N MET A 69 22.24 10.58 7.40
CA MET A 69 21.24 10.58 8.47
C MET A 69 21.34 11.75 9.48
N GLY A 70 22.28 12.69 9.30
CA GLY A 70 22.47 13.86 10.17
C GLY A 70 23.35 13.56 11.40
N PRO A 71 24.09 14.55 11.92
CA PRO A 71 25.11 14.35 12.96
C PRO A 71 24.55 13.69 14.23
N ALA A 72 23.28 13.94 14.57
CA ALA A 72 22.58 13.30 15.69
C ALA A 72 22.51 11.76 15.64
N TRP A 73 22.55 11.16 14.44
CA TRP A 73 22.32 9.72 14.25
C TRP A 73 23.20 8.82 15.12
N VAL A 74 24.50 9.10 15.16
CA VAL A 74 25.47 8.23 15.85
C VAL A 74 25.28 8.30 17.38
N PRO A 75 25.25 9.48 18.02
CA PRO A 75 24.87 9.61 19.43
C PRO A 75 23.50 9.03 19.77
N THR A 76 22.46 9.28 18.97
CA THR A 76 21.10 8.77 19.24
C THR A 76 21.06 7.24 19.16
N ARG A 77 21.69 6.62 18.16
CA ARG A 77 21.85 5.16 18.05
C ARG A 77 22.59 4.56 19.26
N GLU A 78 23.68 5.20 19.68
CA GLU A 78 24.50 4.73 20.82
C GLU A 78 23.75 4.86 22.15
N ALA A 79 22.98 5.92 22.35
CA ALA A 79 22.11 6.08 23.51
C ALA A 79 20.93 5.07 23.52
N VAL A 80 20.41 4.64 22.36
CA VAL A 80 19.44 3.52 22.30
C VAL A 80 20.11 2.19 22.67
N ALA A 81 21.31 1.92 22.15
CA ALA A 81 22.05 0.70 22.46
C ALA A 81 22.46 0.61 23.94
N ALA A 82 22.83 1.74 24.55
CA ALA A 82 23.11 1.85 25.98
C ALA A 82 21.84 1.91 26.86
N GLY A 83 20.65 2.03 26.27
CA GLY A 83 19.39 2.19 27.01
C GLY A 83 19.24 3.54 27.75
N THR A 84 20.04 4.55 27.40
CA THR A 84 20.11 5.85 28.07
C THR A 84 19.31 6.96 27.38
N LEU A 85 18.86 6.76 26.14
CA LEU A 85 18.16 7.77 25.34
C LEU A 85 16.87 8.27 26.01
N ARG A 86 16.69 9.59 26.07
CA ARG A 86 15.48 10.25 26.58
C ARG A 86 14.78 10.98 25.43
N GLY A 87 13.44 11.01 25.43
CA GLY A 87 12.66 11.72 24.41
C GLY A 87 12.89 13.24 24.37
N THR A 88 13.56 13.79 25.39
CA THR A 88 13.99 15.19 25.49
C THR A 88 15.35 15.48 24.85
N ASP A 89 16.12 14.46 24.46
CA ASP A 89 17.50 14.65 23.99
C ASP A 89 17.50 15.31 22.59
N PRO A 90 18.27 16.39 22.34
CA PRO A 90 18.13 17.21 21.13
C PRO A 90 18.21 16.46 19.80
N GLY A 91 18.99 15.37 19.74
CA GLY A 91 19.18 14.56 18.53
C GLY A 91 18.01 13.65 18.14
N VAL A 92 17.04 13.42 19.04
CA VAL A 92 15.92 12.49 18.79
C VAL A 92 15.03 13.01 17.67
N SER A 93 14.55 14.25 17.79
CA SER A 93 13.68 14.89 16.80
C SER A 93 14.35 15.07 15.44
N GLU A 94 15.67 15.32 15.41
CA GLU A 94 16.43 15.34 14.14
C GLU A 94 16.47 13.93 13.51
N THR A 95 16.82 12.91 14.29
CA THR A 95 16.92 11.51 13.83
C THR A 95 15.59 11.00 13.26
N VAL A 96 14.46 11.32 13.90
CA VAL A 96 13.13 10.98 13.39
C VAL A 96 12.79 11.76 12.11
N ALA A 97 13.05 13.08 12.07
CA ALA A 97 12.81 13.89 10.87
C ALA A 97 13.69 13.45 9.67
N ARG A 98 14.89 12.92 9.94
CA ARG A 98 15.79 12.29 8.95
C ARG A 98 15.25 10.94 8.49
N PHE A 99 14.73 10.11 9.38
CA PHE A 99 14.05 8.86 9.00
C PHE A 99 12.79 9.12 8.16
N ASP A 100 12.02 10.17 8.46
CA ASP A 100 10.89 10.60 7.63
C ASP A 100 11.33 11.05 6.23
N ALA A 101 12.50 11.67 6.11
CA ALA A 101 13.09 12.05 4.82
C ALA A 101 13.58 10.82 4.04
N LEU A 102 14.16 9.84 4.73
CA LEU A 102 14.47 8.53 4.16
C LEU A 102 13.20 7.82 3.64
N LEU A 103 12.11 7.78 4.41
CA LEU A 103 10.86 7.15 3.95
C LEU A 103 10.27 7.86 2.73
N ARG A 104 10.31 9.20 2.66
CA ARG A 104 9.97 9.96 1.44
C ARG A 104 10.87 9.58 0.27
N TYR A 105 12.19 9.55 0.49
CA TYR A 105 13.16 9.18 -0.53
C TYR A 105 12.90 7.77 -1.08
N THR A 106 12.74 6.76 -0.21
CA THR A 106 12.43 5.39 -0.61
C THR A 106 11.08 5.28 -1.32
N SER A 107 10.05 6.01 -0.88
CA SER A 107 8.75 6.05 -1.57
C SER A 107 8.90 6.56 -3.01
N LEU A 108 9.62 7.66 -3.21
CA LEU A 108 9.89 8.24 -4.52
C LEU A 108 10.72 7.31 -5.42
N GLN A 109 11.75 6.64 -4.86
CA GLN A 109 12.56 5.67 -5.59
C GLN A 109 11.74 4.46 -6.04
N LEU A 110 10.88 3.91 -5.18
CA LEU A 110 10.00 2.81 -5.52
C LEU A 110 8.93 3.24 -6.53
N GLY A 111 8.33 4.42 -6.38
CA GLY A 111 7.37 4.96 -7.35
C GLY A 111 7.97 5.11 -8.75
N ARG A 112 9.22 5.59 -8.85
CA ARG A 112 9.99 5.67 -10.10
C ARG A 112 10.21 4.30 -10.76
N GLN A 113 10.49 3.25 -9.97
CA GLN A 113 10.63 1.88 -10.47
C GLN A 113 9.29 1.27 -10.93
N LEU A 114 8.19 1.57 -10.22
CA LEU A 114 6.87 0.97 -10.46
C LEU A 114 5.97 1.75 -11.44
N GLY A 115 6.35 2.96 -11.83
CA GLY A 115 5.50 3.83 -12.66
C GLY A 115 4.24 4.31 -11.96
N THR A 116 4.24 4.41 -10.64
CA THR A 116 3.06 4.76 -9.82
C THR A 116 3.39 5.77 -8.73
N ASP A 117 2.39 6.57 -8.32
CA ASP A 117 2.52 7.52 -7.21
C ASP A 117 2.59 6.80 -5.86
N VAL A 118 3.82 6.52 -5.42
CA VAL A 118 4.14 5.85 -4.16
C VAL A 118 4.52 6.90 -3.11
N THR A 119 3.81 6.91 -2.00
CA THR A 119 3.89 7.98 -0.97
C THR A 119 4.01 7.39 0.44
N PRO A 120 4.58 8.12 1.42
CA PRO A 120 4.50 7.69 2.81
C PRO A 120 3.04 7.58 3.27
N ALA A 121 2.69 6.44 3.87
CA ALA A 121 1.36 6.21 4.42
C ALA A 121 1.19 6.98 5.74
N LEU A 122 0.61 8.18 5.65
CA LEU A 122 0.27 9.05 6.78
C LEU A 122 -1.24 9.18 6.93
N SER A 123 -1.74 9.17 8.16
CA SER A 123 -3.15 9.44 8.43
C SER A 123 -3.51 10.92 8.21
N ARG A 124 -4.80 11.21 8.01
CA ARG A 124 -5.30 12.60 7.90
C ARG A 124 -4.93 13.45 9.12
N LYS A 125 -4.87 12.85 10.32
CA LYS A 125 -4.47 13.54 11.56
C LYS A 125 -2.98 13.90 11.55
N GLU A 126 -2.13 12.97 11.12
CA GLU A 126 -0.68 13.17 11.00
C GLU A 126 -0.28 14.22 9.96
N LEU A 127 -1.05 14.33 8.88
CA LEU A 127 -0.88 15.38 7.87
C LEU A 127 -1.32 16.75 8.40
N ALA A 128 -2.34 16.81 9.28
CA ALA A 128 -2.85 18.03 9.89
C ALA A 128 -1.97 18.53 11.06
N ASP A 129 -1.38 17.63 11.85
CA ASP A 129 -0.39 17.98 12.90
C ASP A 129 0.92 17.17 12.77
N PRO A 130 1.82 17.60 11.88
CA PRO A 130 3.16 17.02 11.74
C PRO A 130 4.04 17.17 13.00
N THR A 131 3.76 18.13 13.87
CA THR A 131 4.55 18.39 15.09
C THR A 131 4.21 17.37 16.18
N GLN A 132 2.92 17.12 16.44
CA GLN A 132 2.48 16.04 17.32
C GLN A 132 2.93 14.68 16.80
N ARG A 133 2.91 14.45 15.48
CA ARG A 133 3.48 13.23 14.89
C ARG A 133 4.97 13.08 15.22
N LEU A 134 5.78 14.13 14.98
CA LEU A 134 7.22 14.08 15.25
C LEU A 134 7.51 13.79 16.73
N ALA A 135 6.76 14.43 17.65
CA ALA A 135 6.86 14.18 19.09
C ALA A 135 6.45 12.75 19.48
N THR A 136 5.43 12.18 18.82
CA THR A 136 4.97 10.81 19.07
C THR A 136 6.02 9.79 18.63
N ALA A 137 6.59 9.96 17.44
CA ALA A 137 7.66 9.09 16.94
C ALA A 137 8.98 9.27 17.71
N ALA A 138 9.28 10.46 18.24
CA ALA A 138 10.38 10.70 19.17
C ALA A 138 10.18 9.94 20.51
N ALA A 139 8.96 9.93 21.04
CA ALA A 139 8.61 9.15 22.24
C ALA A 139 8.65 7.63 21.99
N GLU A 140 8.23 7.14 20.82
CA GLU A 140 8.39 5.74 20.43
C GLU A 140 9.89 5.37 20.32
N LEU A 141 10.72 6.21 19.69
CA LEU A 141 12.15 5.96 19.58
C LEU A 141 12.84 5.91 20.94
N ALA A 142 12.52 6.82 21.87
CA ALA A 142 13.10 6.82 23.21
C ALA A 142 12.67 5.60 24.06
N SER A 143 11.38 5.23 24.02
CA SER A 143 10.86 4.10 24.81
C SER A 143 11.27 2.75 24.21
N SER A 144 10.95 2.52 22.94
CA SER A 144 11.14 1.22 22.28
C SER A 144 12.52 1.04 21.63
N GLY A 145 13.20 2.12 21.23
CA GLY A 145 14.41 2.06 20.41
C GLY A 145 14.15 1.82 18.91
N VAL A 146 12.92 2.07 18.46
CA VAL A 146 12.44 1.74 17.10
C VAL A 146 12.05 2.99 16.33
N LEU A 147 12.43 3.03 15.04
CA LEU A 147 11.93 3.97 14.04
C LEU A 147 10.85 3.27 13.19
N ARG A 148 9.65 3.85 13.10
CA ARG A 148 8.53 3.31 12.30
C ARG A 148 7.98 4.28 11.28
N GLY A 149 7.48 3.71 10.20
CA GLY A 149 6.56 4.36 9.28
C GLY A 149 6.02 3.33 8.28
N ALA A 150 5.32 3.80 7.26
CA ALA A 150 4.80 2.92 6.22
C ALA A 150 4.77 3.64 4.87
N ILE A 151 4.69 2.88 3.79
CA ILE A 151 4.67 3.34 2.41
C ILE A 151 3.35 2.86 1.78
N LYS A 152 2.57 3.79 1.25
CA LYS A 152 1.35 3.54 0.48
C LYS A 152 1.74 3.35 -0.98
N ILE A 153 1.48 2.15 -1.50
CA ILE A 153 1.69 1.79 -2.90
C ILE A 153 0.31 1.61 -3.54
N PRO A 154 0.02 2.23 -4.70
CA PRO A 154 -1.25 2.03 -5.39
C PRO A 154 -1.53 0.56 -5.70
N TYR A 155 -2.78 0.14 -5.55
CA TYR A 155 -3.29 -1.22 -5.83
C TYR A 155 -2.68 -2.37 -4.99
N ALA A 156 -1.71 -2.12 -4.11
CA ALA A 156 -1.21 -3.11 -3.16
C ALA A 156 -2.26 -3.50 -2.12
N VAL A 157 -2.14 -4.71 -1.56
CA VAL A 157 -3.11 -5.28 -0.58
C VAL A 157 -3.22 -4.50 0.73
N GLY A 158 -2.21 -3.67 1.04
CA GLY A 158 -2.11 -2.85 2.23
C GLY A 158 -0.84 -1.99 2.16
N PRO A 159 -0.64 -1.06 3.12
CA PRO A 159 0.58 -0.28 3.20
C PRO A 159 1.78 -1.16 3.58
N LEU A 160 2.94 -0.90 2.97
CA LEU A 160 4.22 -1.53 3.31
C LEU A 160 4.77 -0.87 4.58
N SER A 161 4.61 -1.53 5.72
CA SER A 161 5.06 -1.05 7.02
C SER A 161 6.55 -1.33 7.24
N VAL A 162 7.33 -0.28 7.47
CA VAL A 162 8.78 -0.31 7.69
C VAL A 162 9.08 -0.08 9.17
N THR A 163 9.83 -0.98 9.78
CA THR A 163 10.23 -0.92 11.19
C THR A 163 11.74 -1.14 11.28
N ALA A 164 12.50 -0.09 11.63
CA ALA A 164 13.93 -0.17 11.90
C ALA A 164 14.16 -0.16 13.42
N ASP A 165 14.47 -1.33 13.97
CA ASP A 165 14.78 -1.53 15.39
C ASP A 165 16.29 -1.36 15.61
N LEU A 166 16.64 -0.32 16.36
CA LEU A 166 18.04 0.03 16.63
C LEU A 166 18.63 -0.77 17.81
N ARG A 167 17.81 -1.45 18.61
CA ARG A 167 18.26 -2.34 19.69
C ARG A 167 18.63 -3.72 19.14
N SER A 168 17.80 -4.32 18.30
CA SER A 168 18.12 -5.62 17.67
C SER A 168 19.00 -5.49 16.42
N GLY A 169 19.17 -4.27 15.89
CA GLY A 169 19.96 -4.04 14.67
C GLY A 169 19.31 -4.62 13.43
N ARG A 170 17.98 -4.49 13.30
CA ARG A 170 17.19 -5.11 12.22
C ARG A 170 16.21 -4.13 11.59
N VAL A 171 16.12 -4.16 10.26
CA VAL A 171 14.98 -3.61 9.52
C VAL A 171 14.00 -4.73 9.22
N THR A 172 12.72 -4.48 9.47
CA THR A 172 11.63 -5.42 9.19
C THR A 172 10.56 -4.70 8.39
N CYS A 173 10.33 -5.19 7.17
CA CYS A 173 9.24 -4.76 6.31
C CYS A 173 8.10 -5.76 6.44
N HIS A 174 6.86 -5.28 6.53
CA HIS A 174 5.69 -6.15 6.61
C HIS A 174 4.45 -5.54 5.95
N VAL A 175 3.48 -6.40 5.65
CA VAL A 175 2.12 -6.02 5.27
C VAL A 175 1.12 -6.84 6.08
N ASP A 176 -0.01 -6.24 6.40
CA ASP A 176 -1.16 -6.93 6.99
C ASP A 176 -2.22 -7.12 5.89
N ILE A 177 -2.74 -8.34 5.75
CA ILE A 177 -3.71 -8.73 4.73
C ILE A 177 -4.89 -9.48 5.38
N ASP A 178 -6.12 -9.08 5.06
CA ASP A 178 -7.31 -9.80 5.54
C ASP A 178 -7.33 -11.25 5.02
N ALA A 179 -7.70 -12.18 5.90
CA ALA A 179 -7.86 -13.58 5.55
C ALA A 179 -9.17 -13.79 4.76
N PRO A 180 -9.27 -14.85 3.94
CA PRO A 180 -10.54 -15.24 3.32
C PRO A 180 -11.63 -15.40 4.37
N ARG A 181 -12.83 -14.87 4.12
CA ARG A 181 -13.96 -14.95 5.07
C ARG A 181 -14.64 -16.32 5.08
N GLU A 182 -14.25 -17.19 4.16
CA GLU A 182 -14.84 -18.50 3.91
C GLU A 182 -13.79 -19.62 4.06
N GLY A 183 -14.27 -20.85 4.21
CA GLY A 183 -13.42 -22.04 4.36
C GLY A 183 -12.78 -22.19 5.74
N ARG A 184 -12.19 -23.38 5.97
CA ARG A 184 -11.56 -23.75 7.25
C ARG A 184 -10.27 -22.96 7.49
N PRO A 185 -9.78 -22.79 8.73
CA PRO A 185 -8.50 -22.11 9.01
C PRO A 185 -7.32 -22.61 8.17
N THR A 186 -7.20 -23.93 7.96
CA THR A 186 -6.17 -24.53 7.09
C THR A 186 -6.33 -24.12 5.61
N THR A 187 -7.55 -23.94 5.12
CA THR A 187 -7.83 -23.42 3.77
C THR A 187 -7.34 -21.98 3.62
N ARG A 188 -7.50 -21.15 4.66
CA ARG A 188 -7.07 -19.74 4.69
C ARG A 188 -5.55 -19.60 4.71
N VAL A 189 -4.85 -20.40 5.52
CA VAL A 189 -3.37 -20.47 5.49
C VAL A 189 -2.89 -20.91 4.11
N ASN A 190 -3.45 -21.98 3.55
CA ASN A 190 -3.08 -22.46 2.21
C ASN A 190 -3.41 -21.46 1.09
N TRP A 191 -4.39 -20.56 1.25
CA TRP A 191 -4.64 -19.47 0.30
C TRP A 191 -3.49 -18.46 0.28
N LEU A 192 -2.90 -18.14 1.44
CA LEU A 192 -1.73 -17.26 1.53
C LEU A 192 -0.47 -17.94 0.99
N VAL A 193 -0.19 -19.18 1.41
CA VAL A 193 1.00 -19.96 0.98
C VAL A 193 1.05 -20.12 -0.54
N ARG A 194 -0.11 -20.28 -1.21
CA ARG A 194 -0.19 -20.36 -2.69
C ARG A 194 0.21 -19.08 -3.43
N GLN A 195 0.24 -17.93 -2.76
CA GLN A 195 0.73 -16.66 -3.29
C GLN A 195 2.22 -16.48 -2.99
N LEU A 196 2.66 -16.87 -1.79
CA LEU A 196 4.04 -16.82 -1.32
C LEU A 196 4.92 -17.99 -1.84
N ARG A 197 4.87 -18.30 -3.15
CA ARG A 197 5.66 -19.39 -3.75
C ARG A 197 7.11 -19.00 -4.03
N SER A 198 7.31 -17.83 -4.61
CA SER A 198 8.61 -17.21 -4.92
C SER A 198 9.32 -16.63 -3.68
N ALA A 199 8.55 -16.30 -2.64
CA ALA A 199 9.06 -15.62 -1.45
C ALA A 199 10.14 -16.43 -0.68
N PRO A 200 11.13 -15.76 -0.05
CA PRO A 200 12.16 -16.42 0.76
C PRO A 200 11.58 -17.27 1.90
N GLU A 201 12.23 -18.40 2.19
CA GLU A 201 11.90 -19.26 3.34
C GLU A 201 11.96 -18.54 4.70
N THR A 202 12.73 -17.45 4.77
CA THR A 202 12.94 -16.59 5.93
C THR A 202 11.83 -15.55 6.17
N VAL A 203 10.83 -15.46 5.27
CA VAL A 203 9.62 -14.68 5.52
C VAL A 203 8.88 -15.27 6.72
N ARG A 204 8.53 -14.42 7.68
CA ARG A 204 7.69 -14.78 8.84
C ARG A 204 6.23 -14.52 8.48
N VAL A 205 5.37 -15.51 8.75
CA VAL A 205 3.91 -15.38 8.65
C VAL A 205 3.34 -15.43 10.06
N GLU A 206 2.40 -14.54 10.36
CA GLU A 206 1.71 -14.44 11.66
C GLU A 206 0.20 -14.40 11.43
N ALA A 207 -0.56 -15.25 12.11
CA ALA A 207 -1.99 -15.41 11.93
C ALA A 207 -2.77 -14.79 13.10
N SER A 208 -3.52 -13.73 12.81
CA SER A 208 -4.35 -13.00 13.77
C SER A 208 -5.75 -13.61 13.86
N VAL A 209 -6.15 -14.02 15.06
CA VAL A 209 -7.44 -14.69 15.33
C VAL A 209 -8.54 -13.67 15.65
N ALA A 210 -9.75 -13.89 15.14
CA ALA A 210 -10.92 -13.06 15.41
C ALA A 210 -11.20 -12.95 16.93
N HIS A 211 -11.56 -11.75 17.38
CA HIS A 211 -11.86 -11.39 18.79
C HIS A 211 -10.75 -11.68 19.83
N SER A 212 -9.56 -12.13 19.42
CA SER A 212 -8.40 -12.28 20.29
C SER A 212 -7.71 -10.94 20.59
N ARG A 213 -6.98 -10.88 21.71
CA ARG A 213 -6.07 -9.77 22.05
C ARG A 213 -4.68 -10.35 22.31
N GLY A 214 -3.71 -10.00 21.48
CA GLY A 214 -2.33 -10.48 21.57
C GLY A 214 -1.66 -10.58 20.19
N PRO A 215 -0.36 -10.94 20.15
CA PRO A 215 0.29 -11.35 18.90
C PRO A 215 -0.35 -12.63 18.35
N GLY A 216 -0.29 -12.81 17.03
CA GLY A 216 -0.79 -14.01 16.36
C GLY A 216 0.14 -15.22 16.55
N THR A 217 -0.35 -16.42 16.21
CA THR A 217 0.54 -17.58 16.04
C THR A 217 1.46 -17.30 14.85
N ALA A 218 2.78 -17.41 15.03
CA ALA A 218 3.75 -17.01 14.02
C ALA A 218 4.83 -18.05 13.77
N GLU A 219 5.15 -18.28 12.49
CA GLU A 219 6.11 -19.28 12.03
C GLU A 219 6.88 -18.78 10.79
N LEU A 220 7.97 -19.45 10.44
CA LEU A 220 8.71 -19.17 9.19
C LEU A 220 8.04 -19.85 7.99
N LEU A 221 8.04 -19.18 6.83
CA LEU A 221 7.36 -19.63 5.62
C LEU A 221 7.81 -21.02 5.16
N LYS A 222 9.05 -21.42 5.43
CA LYS A 222 9.50 -22.82 5.29
C LYS A 222 8.57 -23.80 6.01
N VAL A 223 8.44 -23.64 7.33
CA VAL A 223 7.62 -24.50 8.19
C VAL A 223 6.14 -24.41 7.81
N VAL A 224 5.66 -23.24 7.41
CA VAL A 224 4.26 -23.03 7.00
C VAL A 224 3.94 -23.67 5.63
N ARG A 225 4.93 -23.85 4.74
CA ARG A 225 4.77 -24.61 3.48
C ARG A 225 4.64 -26.11 3.76
N ASP A 226 5.49 -26.64 4.63
CA ASP A 226 5.54 -28.06 4.97
C ASP A 226 4.36 -28.47 5.86
N GLU A 227 4.05 -27.66 6.88
CA GLU A 227 3.02 -27.93 7.88
C GLU A 227 2.11 -26.69 8.13
N PRO A 228 1.16 -26.38 7.22
CA PRO A 228 0.25 -25.23 7.34
C PRO A 228 -0.60 -25.19 8.63
N ALA A 229 -0.69 -26.30 9.36
CA ALA A 229 -1.41 -26.41 10.62
C ALA A 229 -0.79 -25.57 11.75
N ARG A 230 0.54 -25.31 11.73
CA ARG A 230 1.22 -24.63 12.85
C ARG A 230 0.78 -23.19 13.11
N LEU A 231 0.20 -22.51 12.11
CA LEU A 231 -0.37 -21.17 12.29
C LEU A 231 -1.76 -21.17 12.96
N ILE A 232 -2.27 -22.34 13.36
CA ILE A 232 -3.63 -22.50 13.88
C ILE A 232 -3.55 -23.06 15.30
N ALA A 233 -3.36 -22.17 16.28
CA ALA A 233 -3.37 -22.55 17.71
C ALA A 233 -4.74 -23.07 18.19
N ASP A 234 -5.83 -22.69 17.51
CA ASP A 234 -7.18 -23.15 17.83
C ASP A 234 -8.02 -23.31 16.54
N PRO A 235 -8.30 -24.55 16.09
CA PRO A 235 -9.11 -24.81 14.90
C PRO A 235 -10.57 -24.36 14.99
N THR A 236 -11.08 -24.04 16.18
CA THR A 236 -12.47 -23.56 16.38
C THR A 236 -12.62 -22.07 16.15
N LYS A 237 -11.51 -21.31 16.10
CA LYS A 237 -11.53 -19.85 15.96
C LYS A 237 -11.15 -19.41 14.54
N ASP A 238 -11.89 -18.44 14.01
CA ASP A 238 -11.63 -17.87 12.70
C ASP A 238 -10.33 -17.07 12.65
N LEU A 239 -9.50 -17.34 11.64
CA LEU A 239 -8.40 -16.45 11.27
C LEU A 239 -8.99 -15.21 10.58
N ARG A 240 -8.69 -14.03 11.11
CA ARG A 240 -9.15 -12.73 10.62
C ARG A 240 -8.21 -12.14 9.57
N ALA A 241 -6.91 -12.16 9.85
CA ALA A 241 -5.89 -11.52 9.04
C ALA A 241 -4.54 -12.23 9.20
N PHE A 242 -3.67 -12.03 8.23
CA PHE A 242 -2.28 -12.46 8.27
C PHE A 242 -1.35 -11.26 8.22
N ARG A 243 -0.26 -11.30 8.98
CA ARG A 243 0.89 -10.42 8.83
C ARG A 243 2.00 -11.18 8.14
N VAL A 244 2.49 -10.65 7.02
CA VAL A 244 3.62 -11.21 6.27
C VAL A 244 4.80 -10.27 6.43
N ALA A 245 5.93 -10.75 6.95
CA ALA A 245 7.06 -9.91 7.32
C ALA A 245 8.40 -10.51 6.84
N LEU A 246 9.26 -9.69 6.25
CA LEU A 246 10.67 -10.02 5.98
C LEU A 246 11.57 -9.12 6.82
N SER A 247 12.65 -9.68 7.35
CA SER A 247 13.53 -8.99 8.29
C SER A 247 15.00 -9.19 7.90
N ALA A 248 15.74 -8.10 7.78
CA ALA A 248 17.14 -8.06 7.34
C ALA A 248 18.04 -7.31 8.35
N PRO A 249 19.37 -7.53 8.32
CA PRO A 249 20.31 -6.77 9.13
C PRO A 249 20.27 -5.28 8.80
N LEU A 250 20.23 -4.44 9.83
CA LEU A 250 20.27 -2.99 9.70
C LEU A 250 21.72 -2.50 9.62
N GLY A 251 22.02 -1.63 8.66
CA GLY A 251 23.31 -0.94 8.62
C GLY A 251 23.40 0.15 9.68
N THR A 252 24.59 0.36 10.24
CA THR A 252 24.80 1.30 11.36
C THR A 252 25.49 2.59 10.95
N LYS A 253 26.11 2.65 9.77
CA LYS A 253 26.79 3.86 9.26
C LYS A 253 25.78 4.94 8.89
N ARG A 254 26.16 6.20 9.18
CA ARG A 254 25.34 7.41 9.01
C ARG A 254 25.09 7.78 7.55
N GLY A 255 26.14 7.69 6.74
CA GLY A 255 26.10 7.97 5.30
C GLY A 255 26.08 6.70 4.45
N ARG A 256 25.91 6.88 3.13
CA ARG A 256 25.82 5.84 2.08
C ARG A 256 26.98 4.83 2.05
N GLY A 257 26.73 3.70 1.38
CA GLY A 257 27.70 2.63 1.09
C GLY A 257 27.50 1.37 1.92
N ARG A 258 28.34 0.35 1.68
CA ARG A 258 28.26 -0.96 2.35
C ARG A 258 28.21 -0.83 3.89
N GLY A 259 27.07 -1.21 4.47
CA GLY A 259 26.79 -1.13 5.91
C GLY A 259 26.12 0.18 6.38
N SER A 260 25.59 0.99 5.47
CA SER A 260 24.78 2.17 5.81
C SER A 260 23.38 1.81 6.29
N PHE A 261 22.85 2.64 7.20
CA PHE A 261 21.45 2.58 7.58
C PHE A 261 20.54 2.78 6.37
N ILE A 262 20.84 3.82 5.57
CA ILE A 262 20.06 4.27 4.42
C ILE A 262 19.87 3.15 3.38
N ASP A 263 20.97 2.55 2.91
CA ASP A 263 20.90 1.52 1.86
C ASP A 263 20.30 0.22 2.40
N SER A 264 20.46 -0.08 3.69
CA SER A 264 19.82 -1.26 4.31
C SER A 264 18.29 -1.13 4.41
N VAL A 265 17.78 0.07 4.68
CA VAL A 265 16.33 0.33 4.70
C VAL A 265 15.75 0.32 3.29
N GLN A 266 16.46 0.88 2.30
CA GLN A 266 16.04 0.81 0.90
C GLN A 266 16.02 -0.64 0.39
N ALA A 267 17.12 -1.37 0.53
CA ALA A 267 17.20 -2.77 0.08
C ALA A 267 16.12 -3.64 0.74
N ALA A 268 15.83 -3.43 2.04
CA ALA A 268 14.76 -4.17 2.71
C ALA A 268 13.35 -3.85 2.17
N VAL A 269 13.10 -2.62 1.72
CA VAL A 269 11.83 -2.24 1.06
C VAL A 269 11.77 -2.83 -0.35
N ASP A 270 12.82 -2.66 -1.15
CA ASP A 270 12.86 -3.11 -2.55
C ASP A 270 12.77 -4.64 -2.63
N THR A 271 13.53 -5.37 -1.80
CA THR A 271 13.45 -6.84 -1.67
C THR A 271 12.08 -7.29 -1.16
N PHE A 272 11.51 -6.67 -0.12
CA PHE A 272 10.18 -7.06 0.36
C PHE A 272 9.08 -6.76 -0.67
N TYR A 273 9.22 -5.71 -1.48
CA TYR A 273 8.31 -5.47 -2.58
C TYR A 273 8.41 -6.55 -3.65
N GLY A 274 9.60 -6.77 -4.21
CA GLY A 274 9.85 -7.65 -5.34
C GLY A 274 9.67 -9.15 -5.03
N ASP A 275 10.02 -9.59 -3.83
CA ASP A 275 9.97 -11.00 -3.45
C ASP A 275 8.65 -11.42 -2.78
N VAL A 276 7.91 -10.46 -2.21
CA VAL A 276 6.76 -10.74 -1.34
C VAL A 276 5.51 -9.94 -1.73
N LEU A 277 5.54 -8.61 -1.60
CA LEU A 277 4.32 -7.79 -1.65
C LEU A 277 3.65 -7.80 -3.03
N GLN A 278 4.43 -7.78 -4.13
CA GLN A 278 3.85 -7.73 -5.49
C GLN A 278 3.09 -9.00 -5.90
N TYR A 279 3.30 -10.12 -5.20
CA TYR A 279 2.60 -11.39 -5.47
C TYR A 279 1.30 -11.56 -4.66
N LEU A 280 1.07 -10.71 -3.64
CA LEU A 280 -0.11 -10.78 -2.80
C LEU A 280 -1.32 -10.12 -3.47
N LYS A 281 -2.49 -10.74 -3.30
CA LYS A 281 -3.78 -10.26 -3.79
C LYS A 281 -4.79 -10.29 -2.65
N ALA A 282 -5.53 -9.21 -2.46
CA ALA A 282 -6.59 -9.15 -1.45
C ALA A 282 -7.67 -10.20 -1.76
N TRP A 283 -8.24 -10.83 -0.73
CA TRP A 283 -9.31 -11.79 -0.93
C TRP A 283 -10.60 -11.08 -1.36
N SER A 284 -11.28 -11.65 -2.36
CA SER A 284 -12.63 -11.28 -2.78
C SER A 284 -13.55 -12.50 -2.73
N ALA A 285 -14.82 -12.27 -2.42
CA ALA A 285 -15.85 -13.29 -2.49
C ALA A 285 -16.11 -13.70 -3.96
N ALA A 286 -16.53 -14.95 -4.17
CA ALA A 286 -16.97 -15.39 -5.49
C ALA A 286 -18.26 -14.64 -5.90
N PRO A 287 -18.40 -14.19 -7.16
CA PRO A 287 -19.66 -13.63 -7.64
C PRO A 287 -20.82 -14.62 -7.43
N PRO A 288 -22.01 -14.16 -7.03
CA PRO A 288 -23.17 -15.03 -6.90
C PRO A 288 -23.53 -15.61 -8.26
N LYS A 289 -23.64 -16.93 -8.33
CA LYS A 289 -24.16 -17.61 -9.53
C LYS A 289 -25.62 -17.24 -9.73
N MET A 290 -26.02 -17.01 -10.98
CA MET A 290 -27.44 -17.08 -11.34
C MET A 290 -27.99 -18.46 -10.99
N ARG A 291 -29.27 -18.55 -10.64
CA ARG A 291 -29.93 -19.85 -10.61
C ARG A 291 -30.00 -20.36 -12.04
N GLU A 292 -29.47 -21.55 -12.26
CA GLU A 292 -29.88 -22.39 -13.38
C GLU A 292 -31.38 -22.66 -13.16
N GLU A 293 -32.23 -22.16 -14.07
CA GLU A 293 -33.63 -22.58 -14.10
C GLU A 293 -33.66 -24.08 -14.42
N PRO A 294 -34.46 -24.89 -13.71
CA PRO A 294 -34.53 -26.32 -14.00
C PRO A 294 -35.02 -26.49 -15.43
N GLU A 295 -34.23 -27.20 -16.24
CA GLU A 295 -34.49 -27.40 -17.67
C GLU A 295 -35.93 -27.90 -17.85
N SER A 296 -36.77 -27.06 -18.46
CA SER A 296 -38.20 -27.34 -18.57
C SER A 296 -38.39 -28.62 -19.39
N PRO A 297 -38.98 -29.69 -18.82
CA PRO A 297 -38.97 -31.00 -19.44
C PRO A 297 -39.61 -30.92 -20.83
N THR A 298 -38.83 -31.30 -21.84
CA THR A 298 -39.11 -31.05 -23.26
C THR A 298 -40.49 -31.58 -23.66
N ARG A 299 -41.49 -30.69 -23.65
CA ARG A 299 -42.84 -31.04 -24.07
C ARG A 299 -42.81 -31.34 -25.57
N PRO A 300 -43.26 -32.53 -26.03
CA PRO A 300 -43.39 -32.78 -27.45
C PRO A 300 -44.35 -31.76 -28.06
N SER A 301 -44.03 -31.29 -29.27
CA SER A 301 -44.68 -30.14 -29.90
C SER A 301 -46.05 -30.48 -30.51
N SER A 302 -47.03 -30.71 -29.65
CA SER A 302 -48.47 -30.81 -29.96
C SER A 302 -49.29 -30.50 -28.68
N LEU A 303 -50.45 -29.85 -28.72
CA LEU A 303 -51.34 -29.50 -29.85
C LEU A 303 -51.65 -27.98 -29.91
N SER A 304 -52.34 -27.57 -30.97
CA SER A 304 -52.78 -26.19 -31.25
C SER A 304 -53.80 -25.64 -30.23
N SER A 305 -53.78 -24.32 -30.03
CA SER A 305 -54.74 -23.61 -29.17
C SER A 305 -56.12 -23.48 -29.83
N THR A 306 -57.12 -24.23 -29.33
CA THR A 306 -58.56 -24.02 -29.62
C THR A 306 -59.44 -24.52 -28.47
N ALA A 307 -59.87 -23.63 -27.58
CA ALA A 307 -61.02 -23.82 -26.67
C ALA A 307 -61.55 -22.45 -26.21
N LEU A 308 -62.88 -22.27 -26.15
CA LEU A 308 -63.53 -21.03 -25.69
C LEU A 308 -64.24 -21.26 -24.35
N SER A 309 -64.12 -20.28 -23.43
CA SER A 309 -65.05 -19.89 -22.34
C SER A 309 -64.31 -18.87 -21.45
N SER A 310 -64.91 -17.83 -20.84
CA SER A 310 -66.33 -17.56 -20.54
C SER A 310 -66.76 -16.15 -20.96
N GLN A 311 -68.07 -15.90 -20.98
CA GLN A 311 -68.72 -14.62 -21.29
C GLN A 311 -69.26 -13.92 -20.01
N ASP A 312 -69.44 -12.59 -20.12
CA ASP A 312 -70.42 -11.67 -19.48
C ASP A 312 -69.92 -10.22 -19.78
N GLY A 313 -70.70 -9.13 -19.97
CA GLY A 313 -72.16 -8.92 -20.04
C GLY A 313 -72.52 -7.48 -19.58
N THR A 314 -72.98 -6.51 -20.39
CA THR A 314 -73.23 -6.49 -21.86
C THR A 314 -72.38 -5.40 -22.58
N GLU A 315 -72.77 -4.30 -23.26
CA GLU A 315 -74.07 -3.68 -23.65
C GLU A 315 -73.93 -2.78 -24.91
N GLU A 316 -74.90 -1.90 -25.22
CA GLU A 316 -75.09 -1.21 -26.53
C GLU A 316 -74.37 0.18 -26.63
N ALA A 317 -74.23 0.90 -27.77
CA ALA A 317 -74.99 0.87 -29.05
C ALA A 317 -74.28 1.47 -30.30
N SER A 318 -74.89 1.24 -31.48
CA SER A 318 -74.93 2.08 -32.72
C SER A 318 -73.68 2.39 -33.58
N THR A 319 -73.42 1.47 -34.53
CA THR A 319 -73.13 1.63 -35.99
C THR A 319 -73.88 2.81 -36.68
N PRO A 320 -73.48 3.45 -37.82
CA PRO A 320 -72.59 3.00 -38.94
C PRO A 320 -71.44 3.92 -39.42
N ALA A 321 -70.67 3.39 -40.39
CA ALA A 321 -69.71 4.05 -41.29
C ALA A 321 -70.44 4.67 -42.53
N PRO A 322 -69.84 5.01 -43.73
CA PRO A 322 -68.49 4.72 -44.26
C PRO A 322 -67.79 5.88 -45.02
N ALA A 323 -66.60 5.58 -45.59
CA ALA A 323 -66.14 5.88 -46.96
C ALA A 323 -64.66 6.33 -47.03
N GLU A 324 -63.85 5.59 -47.82
CA GLU A 324 -62.63 6.11 -48.44
C GLU A 324 -63.00 7.01 -49.65
N PRO A 325 -62.05 7.79 -50.20
CA PRO A 325 -61.39 7.24 -51.39
C PRO A 325 -59.88 7.53 -51.53
N THR A 326 -59.16 6.49 -51.96
CA THR A 326 -58.29 6.45 -53.16
C THR A 326 -57.55 7.72 -53.61
N GLY A 327 -56.23 7.66 -53.80
CA GLY A 327 -55.54 8.59 -54.71
C GLY A 327 -54.01 8.56 -54.74
N ALA A 328 -53.47 7.98 -55.82
CA ALA A 328 -52.07 7.97 -56.28
C ALA A 328 -51.15 9.16 -55.95
N GLY A 329 -49.84 8.87 -55.80
CA GLY A 329 -48.74 9.82 -55.63
C GLY A 329 -47.40 9.10 -55.45
#